data_AF-W4VAA4-F1
#
_entry.id   AF-W4VAA4-F1
#
_cell.length_a   1.000
_cell.length_b   1.000
_cell.length_c   1.000
_cell.angle_alpha   90.00
_cell.angle_beta   90.00
_cell.angle_gamma   90.00
#
_symmetry.space_group_name_H-M   'P 1'
#
loop_
_entity.id
_entity.type
_entity.pdbx_description
1 polymer ?
#
loop_
_entity_poly.entity_id
_entity_poly.type
_entity_poly.pdbx_seq_one_letter_code
_entity_poly.pdbx_strand_id
1 'polypeptide(L)'
;MEKGKVYAWYNPHSKKPVSDMESTAVYALGSIFAGLSGDEVLSQKLLDRMLEFMVTDEDSKYYGGFGNSETGEFYSFDNLMALKALALAE
;
A
#
# COMPACT_ATOMS: atom_id res chain seq x y z
N MET A 1 4.93 10.23 11.35
CA MET A 1 4.22 8.94 11.43
C MET A 1 4.53 8.31 12.78
N GLU A 2 3.68 8.47 13.80
CA GLU A 2 3.96 7.91 15.15
C GLU A 2 3.84 6.37 15.22
N LYS A 3 3.34 5.71 14.17
CA LYS A 3 3.18 4.24 14.12
C LYS A 3 3.61 3.55 12.82
N GLY A 4 4.31 4.24 11.93
CA GLY A 4 4.75 3.67 10.64
C GLY A 4 3.63 3.30 9.66
N LYS A 5 2.37 3.69 9.91
CA LYS A 5 1.19 3.36 9.09
C LYS A 5 0.50 4.59 8.53
N VAL A 6 -0.16 4.41 7.38
CA VAL A 6 -1.11 5.37 6.79
C VAL A 6 -2.44 4.64 6.63
N TYR A 7 -3.48 5.16 7.28
CA TYR A 7 -4.80 4.55 7.25
C TYR A 7 -5.62 5.04 6.05
N ALA A 8 -6.57 4.23 5.60
CA ALA A 8 -7.41 4.54 4.45
C ALA A 8 -8.26 5.82 4.66
N TRP A 9 -8.67 6.10 5.90
CA TRP A 9 -9.59 7.18 6.21
C TRP A 9 -9.21 7.90 7.50
N TYR A 10 -9.23 9.23 7.45
CA TYR A 10 -9.05 10.10 8.62
C TYR A 10 -10.24 11.04 8.77
N ASN A 11 -10.63 11.30 10.02
CA ASN A 11 -11.57 12.38 10.29
C ASN A 11 -10.84 13.73 10.10
N PRO A 12 -11.35 14.64 9.24
CA PRO A 12 -10.63 15.86 8.89
C PRO A 12 -10.52 16.86 10.05
N HIS A 13 -11.42 16.78 11.03
CA HIS A 13 -11.40 17.68 12.20
C HIS A 13 -10.49 17.16 13.30
N SER A 14 -10.65 15.89 13.69
CA SER A 14 -9.84 15.31 14.78
C SER A 14 -8.45 14.86 14.33
N LYS A 15 -8.24 14.72 13.00
CA LYS A 15 -7.03 14.18 12.37
C LYS A 15 -6.68 12.76 12.80
N LYS A 16 -7.65 12.05 13.40
CA LYS A 16 -7.50 10.65 13.83
C LYS A 16 -8.00 9.71 12.74
N PRO A 17 -7.41 8.51 12.62
CA PRO A 17 -7.94 7.49 11.73
C PRO A 17 -9.37 7.12 12.13
N VAL A 18 -10.22 6.88 11.14
CA VAL A 18 -11.61 6.44 11.35
C VAL A 18 -11.67 4.95 11.68
N SER A 19 -10.69 4.18 11.20
CA SER A 19 -10.51 2.76 11.51
C SER A 19 -9.04 2.39 11.33
N ASP A 20 -8.66 1.17 11.72
CA ASP A 20 -7.32 0.62 11.46
C ASP A 20 -7.16 0.06 10.03
N MET A 21 -8.11 0.33 9.14
CA MET A 21 -8.05 -0.13 7.75
C MET A 21 -6.89 0.54 7.00
N GLU A 22 -6.06 -0.29 6.38
CA GLU A 22 -4.98 0.09 5.48
C GLU A 22 -5.35 -0.31 4.04
N SER A 23 -4.67 0.25 3.04
CA SER A 23 -4.92 -0.07 1.63
C SER A 23 -3.62 -0.04 0.84
N THR A 24 -3.45 -1.04 -0.03
CA THR A 24 -2.34 -1.13 -0.97
C THR A 24 -2.26 0.11 -1.85
N ALA A 25 -3.37 0.57 -2.44
CA ALA A 25 -3.38 1.78 -3.26
C ALA A 25 -2.95 3.04 -2.50
N VAL A 26 -3.30 3.17 -1.22
CA VAL A 26 -2.87 4.31 -0.39
C VAL A 26 -1.35 4.33 -0.25
N TYR A 27 -0.74 3.17 0.02
CA TYR A 27 0.72 3.07 0.12
C TYR A 27 1.40 3.27 -1.24
N ALA A 28 0.88 2.67 -2.30
CA ALA A 28 1.39 2.84 -3.66
C ALA A 28 1.40 4.30 -4.10
N LEU A 29 0.26 4.99 -3.97
CA LEU A 29 0.13 6.40 -4.32
C LEU A 29 1.01 7.29 -3.44
N GLY A 30 1.10 6.97 -2.15
CA GLY A 30 1.97 7.67 -1.21
C GLY A 30 3.45 7.56 -1.59
N SER A 31 3.91 6.36 -1.96
CA SER A 31 5.29 6.14 -2.43
C SER A 31 5.59 6.97 -3.67
N ILE A 32 4.72 6.89 -4.70
CA ILE A 32 4.87 7.66 -5.93
C ILE A 32 4.94 9.16 -5.63
N PHE A 33 4.06 9.67 -4.77
CA PHE A 33 4.07 11.07 -4.37
C PHE A 33 5.37 11.47 -3.65
N ALA A 34 5.86 10.65 -2.73
CA ALA A 34 7.10 10.90 -2.00
C ALA A 34 8.32 10.91 -2.93
N GLY A 35 8.42 9.94 -3.85
CA GLY A 35 9.48 9.88 -4.86
C GLY A 35 9.45 11.10 -5.79
N LEU A 36 8.27 11.49 -6.29
CA LEU A 36 8.11 12.72 -7.09
C LEU A 36 8.49 14.00 -6.32
N SER A 37 8.44 13.97 -4.99
CA SER A 37 8.83 15.08 -4.12
C SER A 37 10.32 15.03 -3.72
N GLY A 38 11.07 14.01 -4.15
CA GLY A 38 12.47 13.79 -3.80
C GLY A 38 12.70 13.20 -2.40
N ASP A 39 11.64 12.71 -1.73
CA ASP A 39 11.75 12.04 -0.42
C ASP A 39 11.82 10.51 -0.61
N GLU A 40 12.99 10.05 -1.05
CA GLU A 40 13.24 8.62 -1.29
C GLU A 40 13.08 7.76 -0.03
N VAL A 41 13.43 8.32 1.14
CA VAL A 41 13.31 7.60 2.42
C VAL A 41 11.85 7.32 2.75
N LEU A 42 10.96 8.29 2.53
CA LEU A 42 9.54 8.09 2.71
C LEU A 42 8.96 7.18 1.62
N SER A 43 9.40 7.34 0.36
CA SER A 43 8.97 6.49 -0.74
C SER A 43 9.24 5.01 -0.44
N GLN A 44 10.46 4.68 -0.03
CA GLN A 44 10.84 3.31 0.30
C GLN A 44 10.03 2.75 1.47
N LYS A 45 9.82 3.53 2.53
CA LYS A 45 9.01 3.09 3.68
C LYS A 45 7.57 2.75 3.30
N LEU A 46 7.00 3.49 2.35
CA LEU A 46 5.64 3.24 1.86
C LEU A 46 5.61 2.01 0.95
N LEU A 47 6.64 1.79 0.11
CA LEU A 47 6.79 0.57 -0.69
C LEU A 47 6.94 -0.67 0.19
N ASP A 48 7.81 -0.61 1.20
CA ASP A 48 8.03 -1.72 2.14
C ASP A 48 6.71 -2.11 2.81
N ARG A 49 5.95 -1.11 3.27
CA ARG A 49 4.64 -1.35 3.89
C ARG A 49 3.61 -1.89 2.90
N MET A 50 3.62 -1.43 1.65
CA MET A 50 2.77 -1.96 0.59
C MET A 50 3.06 -3.44 0.31
N LEU A 51 4.34 -3.82 0.26
CA LEU A 51 4.77 -5.19 -0.04
C LEU A 51 4.37 -6.19 1.04
N GLU A 52 4.15 -5.75 2.29
CA GLU A 52 3.58 -6.61 3.34
C GLU A 52 2.16 -7.12 3.01
N PHE A 53 1.44 -6.48 2.08
CA PHE A 53 0.12 -6.93 1.62
C PHE A 53 0.17 -7.87 0.41
N MET A 54 1.36 -8.14 -0.13
CA MET A 54 1.53 -9.04 -1.26
C MET A 54 1.42 -10.50 -0.80
N VAL A 55 0.70 -11.32 -1.57
CA VAL A 55 0.67 -12.76 -1.35
C VAL A 55 2.02 -13.35 -1.75
N THR A 56 2.78 -13.85 -0.77
CA THR A 56 4.14 -14.40 -0.96
C THR A 56 4.19 -15.92 -1.03
N ASP A 57 3.08 -16.61 -0.79
CA ASP A 57 2.96 -18.05 -0.93
C ASP A 57 2.98 -18.46 -2.41
N GLU A 58 4.07 -19.10 -2.85
CA GLU A 58 4.30 -19.52 -4.24
C GLU A 58 3.30 -20.57 -4.73
N ASP A 59 2.69 -21.35 -3.82
CA ASP A 59 1.67 -22.35 -4.16
C ASP A 59 0.27 -21.73 -4.29
N SER A 60 0.10 -20.47 -3.91
CA SER A 60 -1.17 -19.75 -4.02
C SER A 60 -1.45 -19.35 -5.46
N LYS A 61 -2.70 -19.57 -5.92
CA LYS A 61 -3.19 -19.01 -7.19
C LYS A 61 -3.19 -17.47 -7.25
N TYR A 62 -3.01 -16.82 -6.09
CA TYR A 62 -2.93 -15.36 -5.94
C TYR A 62 -1.50 -14.85 -5.74
N TYR A 63 -0.48 -15.70 -5.88
CA TYR A 63 0.93 -15.33 -5.71
C TYR A 63 1.29 -14.05 -6.47
N GLY A 64 1.96 -13.11 -5.78
CA GLY A 64 2.32 -11.78 -6.29
C GLY A 64 1.18 -10.77 -6.34
N GLY A 65 -0.06 -11.19 -6.10
CA GLY A 65 -1.22 -10.30 -6.01
C GLY A 65 -1.32 -9.59 -4.66
N PHE A 66 -2.03 -8.47 -4.63
CA PHE A 66 -2.37 -7.72 -3.42
C PHE A 66 -3.85 -7.88 -3.11
N GLY A 67 -4.17 -8.38 -1.92
CA GLY A 67 -5.54 -8.66 -1.51
C GLY A 67 -5.59 -9.63 -0.34
N ASN A 68 -6.77 -10.20 -0.10
CA ASN A 68 -6.99 -11.15 0.98
C ASN A 68 -7.29 -12.54 0.41
N SER A 69 -6.35 -13.47 0.60
CA SER A 69 -6.47 -14.86 0.16
C SER A 69 -7.57 -15.64 0.91
N GLU A 70 -7.90 -15.27 2.15
CA GLU A 70 -8.94 -15.92 2.95
C GLU A 70 -10.34 -15.55 2.46
N THR A 71 -10.58 -14.27 2.15
CA THR A 71 -11.88 -13.79 1.66
C THR A 71 -12.00 -13.87 0.13
N GLY A 72 -10.88 -14.00 -0.58
CA GLY A 72 -10.82 -13.96 -2.04
C GLY A 72 -11.00 -12.56 -2.61
N GLU A 73 -10.87 -11.51 -1.79
CA GLU A 73 -11.05 -10.12 -2.19
C GLU A 73 -9.74 -9.56 -2.76
N PHE A 74 -9.72 -9.39 -4.08
CA PHE A 74 -8.62 -8.77 -4.83
C PHE A 74 -9.19 -7.66 -5.69
N TYR A 75 -8.87 -6.41 -5.36
CA TYR A 75 -9.35 -5.25 -6.09
C TYR A 75 -8.34 -4.87 -7.17
N SER A 76 -8.83 -4.71 -8.41
CA SER A 76 -7.97 -4.37 -9.55
C SER A 76 -7.24 -3.04 -9.37
N PHE A 77 -7.89 -2.05 -8.75
CA PHE A 77 -7.28 -0.75 -8.50
C PHE A 77 -6.05 -0.83 -7.58
N ASP A 78 -6.14 -1.60 -6.48
CA ASP A 78 -5.02 -1.82 -5.56
C ASP A 78 -3.83 -2.47 -6.29
N ASN A 79 -4.10 -3.52 -7.07
CA ASN A 79 -3.07 -4.25 -7.81
C ASN A 79 -2.42 -3.38 -8.91
N LEU A 80 -3.21 -2.61 -9.66
CA LEU A 80 -2.69 -1.74 -10.72
C LEU A 80 -1.85 -0.59 -10.15
N MET A 81 -2.24 -0.03 -9.00
CA MET A 81 -1.45 1.01 -8.34
C MET A 81 -0.15 0.45 -7.76
N ALA A 82 -0.18 -0.74 -7.16
CA ALA A 82 1.03 -1.42 -6.70
C ALA A 82 2.02 -1.69 -7.83
N LEU A 83 1.53 -2.23 -8.96
CA LEU A 83 2.34 -2.44 -10.15
C LEU A 83 3.00 -1.14 -10.65
N LYS A 84 2.24 -0.04 -10.68
CA LYS A 84 2.76 1.27 -11.07
C LYS A 84 3.83 1.78 -10.11
N ALA A 85 3.64 1.61 -8.81
CA ALA A 85 4.62 2.04 -7.81
C ALA A 85 5.92 1.25 -7.93
N LEU A 86 5.84 -0.08 -8.12
CA LEU A 86 7.01 -0.93 -8.33
C LEU A 86 7.77 -0.55 -9.61
N ALA A 87 7.07 -0.31 -10.72
CA ALA A 87 7.69 0.11 -11.97
C ALA A 87 8.38 1.49 -11.92
N LEU A 88 8.08 2.32 -10.91
CA LEU A 88 8.72 3.63 -10.71
C LEU A 88 9.86 3.58 -9.67
N ALA A 89 9.99 2.47 -8.94
CA ALA A 89 11.03 2.27 -7.93
C ALA A 89 12.32 1.63 -8.49
N GLU A 90 12.27 1.14 -9.74
CA GLU A 90 13.42 0.65 -10.52
C GLU A 90 14.27 1.80 -11.09
#